data_AF-A0A9E2YF98-F1
#
_entry.id   AF-A0A9E2YF98-F1
#
_cell.length_a   1.000
_cell.length_b   1.000
_cell.length_c   1.000
_cell.angle_alpha   90.00
_cell.angle_beta   90.00
_cell.angle_gamma   90.00
#
_symmetry.space_group_name_H-M   'P 1'
#
loop_
_entity.id
_entity.type
_entity.pdbx_description
1 polymer ?
#
loop_
_entity_poly.entity_id
_entity_poly.type
_entity_poly.pdbx_seq_one_letter_code
_entity_poly.pdbx_strand_id
1 'polypeptide(L)'
;MTRFSRRLASAVRLTRTERPSAALRAMRLQIVGSGQGSVPTRGFLSEMPDLIREINSGTFDIDARAVPLTDVEAAWNDTSADQRIVIAP
;
A
#
# COMPACT_ATOMS: atom_id res chain seq x y z
N MET A 1 29.81 -13.46 27.40
CA MET A 1 28.34 -13.56 27.19
C MET A 1 27.91 -12.36 26.38
N THR A 2 27.83 -12.48 25.05
CA THR A 2 27.43 -11.37 24.18
C THR A 2 26.29 -11.88 23.29
N ARG A 3 25.05 -11.52 23.61
CA ARG A 3 23.87 -11.85 22.79
C ARG A 3 23.80 -10.87 21.63
N PHE A 4 24.05 -11.37 20.42
CA PHE A 4 23.77 -10.67 19.18
C PHE A 4 22.24 -10.65 18.98
N SER A 5 21.62 -9.48 19.13
CA SER A 5 20.20 -9.28 18.82
C SER A 5 20.03 -9.26 17.30
N ARG A 6 19.40 -10.30 16.76
CA ARG A 6 19.04 -10.40 15.34
C ARG A 6 17.80 -9.53 15.13
N ARG A 7 17.94 -8.35 14.52
CA ARG A 7 16.79 -7.62 13.96
C ARG A 7 16.18 -8.50 12.88
N LEU A 8 14.99 -9.05 13.16
CA LEU A 8 14.19 -9.76 12.17
C LEU A 8 13.67 -8.73 11.17
N ALA A 9 14.21 -8.72 9.96
CA ALA A 9 13.60 -8.03 8.84
C ALA A 9 12.24 -8.71 8.57
N SER A 10 11.15 -7.95 8.72
CA SER A 10 9.81 -8.37 8.32
C SER A 10 9.83 -8.69 6.82
N ALA A 11 9.73 -9.97 6.46
CA ALA A 11 9.57 -10.40 5.09
C ALA A 11 8.12 -10.16 4.66
N VAL A 12 7.91 -9.52 3.50
CA VAL A 12 6.59 -9.41 2.88
C VAL A 12 5.99 -10.82 2.74
N ARG A 13 4.91 -11.08 3.47
CA ARG A 13 4.22 -12.38 3.45
C ARG A 13 3.33 -12.45 2.21
N LEU A 14 3.83 -13.07 1.14
CA LEU A 14 3.01 -13.38 -0.02
C LEU A 14 2.13 -14.60 0.31
N THR A 15 0.82 -14.39 0.43
CA THR A 15 -0.13 -15.48 0.61
C THR A 15 -0.42 -16.12 -0.75
N ARG A 16 -0.29 -17.44 -0.84
CA ARG A 16 -0.59 -18.19 -2.06
C ARG A 16 -2.07 -18.58 -2.05
N THR A 17 -2.82 -18.10 -3.02
CA THR A 17 -4.22 -18.50 -3.25
C THR A 17 -4.28 -19.59 -4.31
N GLU A 18 -5.09 -20.62 -4.08
CA GLU A 18 -5.39 -21.66 -5.06
C GLU A 18 -6.16 -21.10 -6.26
N ARG A 19 -5.79 -21.49 -7.48
CA ARG A 19 -6.39 -20.95 -8.72
C ARG A 19 -6.96 -22.08 -9.60
N PRO A 20 -8.22 -21.99 -10.05
CA PRO A 20 -8.86 -23.03 -10.86
C PRO A 20 -8.42 -22.96 -12.33
N SER A 21 -7.25 -23.52 -12.63
CA SER A 21 -6.61 -23.38 -13.95
C SER A 21 -7.46 -23.84 -15.14
N ALA A 22 -8.32 -24.87 -14.96
CA ALA A 22 -9.21 -25.36 -16.00
C ALA A 22 -10.33 -24.36 -16.34
N ALA A 23 -10.96 -23.74 -15.32
CA ALA A 23 -11.98 -22.72 -15.53
C ALA A 23 -11.41 -21.46 -16.19
N LEU A 24 -10.20 -21.04 -15.78
CA LEU A 24 -9.50 -19.90 -16.38
C LEU A 24 -9.12 -20.12 -17.85
N ARG A 25 -8.94 -21.37 -18.30
CA ARG A 25 -8.71 -21.71 -19.71
C ARG A 25 -10.02 -21.84 -20.50
N ALA A 26 -11.09 -22.30 -19.86
CA ALA A 26 -12.40 -22.44 -20.47
C ALA A 26 -13.10 -21.09 -20.71
N MET A 27 -12.77 -20.07 -19.91
CA MET A 27 -13.24 -18.70 -20.06
C MET A 27 -12.11 -17.83 -20.63
N ARG A 28 -12.41 -16.89 -21.53
CA ARG A 28 -11.41 -15.92 -22.03
C ARG A 28 -11.14 -14.82 -20.97
N LEU A 29 -10.83 -15.22 -19.74
CA LEU A 29 -10.55 -14.31 -18.62
C LEU A 29 -9.07 -13.89 -18.63
N GLN A 30 -8.80 -12.59 -18.52
CA GLN A 30 -7.46 -12.05 -18.34
C GLN A 30 -7.29 -11.52 -16.91
N ILE A 31 -6.22 -11.94 -16.23
CA ILE A 31 -5.83 -11.43 -14.92
C ILE A 31 -4.57 -10.59 -15.10
N VAL A 32 -4.64 -9.31 -14.77
CA VAL A 32 -3.51 -8.37 -14.84
C VAL A 32 -3.10 -8.00 -13.43
N GLY A 33 -1.82 -8.17 -13.12
CA GLY A 33 -1.24 -7.61 -11.90
C GLY A 33 -0.95 -6.13 -12.10
N SER A 34 -1.41 -5.28 -11.17
CA SER A 34 -1.09 -3.86 -11.16
C SER A 34 -0.37 -3.51 -9.87
N GLY A 35 0.77 -2.83 -10.00
CA GLY A 35 1.49 -2.21 -8.89
C GLY A 35 1.85 -0.78 -9.24
N GLN A 36 2.29 0.01 -8.26
CA GLN A 36 2.71 1.40 -8.49
C GLN A 36 3.77 1.49 -9.62
N GLY A 37 4.69 0.53 -9.70
CA GLY A 37 5.72 0.48 -10.75
C GLY A 37 5.22 0.19 -12.17
N SER A 38 3.94 -0.12 -12.35
CA SER A 38 3.33 -0.39 -13.67
C SER A 38 2.97 0.88 -14.44
N VAL A 39 2.99 2.06 -13.79
CA VAL A 39 2.63 3.34 -14.42
C VAL A 39 3.89 4.20 -14.65
N PRO A 40 4.21 4.57 -15.91
CA PRO A 40 5.32 5.48 -16.17
C PRO A 40 5.09 6.84 -15.49
N THR A 41 6.14 7.46 -14.95
CA THR A 41 6.05 8.76 -14.26
C THR A 41 5.31 9.82 -15.08
N ARG A 42 5.59 9.92 -16.39
CA ARG A 42 4.90 10.88 -17.28
C ARG A 42 3.40 10.62 -17.36
N GLY A 43 2.99 9.35 -17.42
CA GLY A 43 1.57 8.97 -17.43
C GLY A 43 0.92 9.26 -16.08
N PHE A 44 1.60 8.97 -14.97
CA PHE A 44 1.07 9.34 -13.66
C PHE A 44 0.82 10.85 -13.53
N LEU A 45 1.78 11.68 -14.00
CA LEU A 45 1.65 13.13 -13.96
C LEU A 45 0.54 13.67 -14.87
N SER A 46 0.22 13.02 -16.00
CA SER A 46 -0.89 13.45 -16.86
C SER A 46 -2.25 13.26 -16.19
N GLU A 47 -2.38 12.26 -15.32
CA GLU A 47 -3.62 11.97 -14.59
C GLU A 47 -3.79 12.85 -13.33
N MET A 48 -2.74 13.55 -12.87
CA MET A 48 -2.78 14.30 -11.61
C MET A 48 -3.90 15.35 -11.53
N PRO A 49 -4.19 16.16 -12.56
CA PRO A 49 -5.28 17.15 -12.48
C PRO A 49 -6.63 16.52 -12.17
N ASP A 50 -6.90 15.35 -12.74
CA ASP A 50 -8.17 14.63 -12.61
C ASP A 50 -8.27 13.99 -11.22
N LEU A 51 -7.16 13.40 -10.76
CA LEU A 51 -7.07 12.86 -9.40
C LEU A 51 -7.23 13.95 -8.33
N ILE A 52 -6.62 15.13 -8.52
CA ILE A 52 -6.77 16.26 -7.60
C ILE A 52 -8.23 16.75 -7.57
N ARG A 53 -8.89 16.84 -8.73
CA ARG A 53 -10.31 17.22 -8.80
C ARG A 53 -11.18 16.24 -8.02
N GLU A 54 -10.96 14.95 -8.17
CA GLU A 54 -11.72 13.93 -7.45
C GLU A 54 -11.45 13.97 -5.93
N ILE A 55 -10.19 14.12 -5.52
CA ILE A 55 -9.82 14.26 -4.09
C ILE A 55 -10.51 15.48 -3.47
N ASN A 56 -10.48 16.62 -4.17
CA ASN A 56 -11.09 17.87 -3.69
C ASN A 56 -12.62 17.84 -3.71
N SER A 57 -13.24 16.89 -4.40
CA SER A 57 -14.70 16.73 -4.39
C SER A 57 -15.23 16.27 -3.02
N GLY A 58 -14.35 15.74 -2.16
CA GLY A 58 -14.71 15.28 -0.81
C GLY A 58 -15.45 13.94 -0.79
N THR A 59 -15.39 13.15 -1.87
CA THR A 59 -16.03 11.83 -1.98
C THR A 59 -15.29 10.72 -1.23
N PHE A 60 -14.02 10.92 -0.90
CA PHE A 60 -13.22 9.95 -0.16
C PHE A 60 -13.27 10.21 1.34
N ASP A 61 -13.79 9.22 2.08
CA ASP A 61 -13.60 9.13 3.53
C ASP A 61 -12.36 8.29 3.82
N ILE A 62 -11.36 8.89 4.47
CA ILE A 62 -10.10 8.24 4.80
C ILE A 62 -9.90 8.36 6.30
N ASP A 63 -9.89 7.21 6.99
CA ASP A 63 -9.53 7.13 8.40
C ASP A 63 -8.01 7.36 8.57
N ALA A 64 -7.61 8.62 8.58
CA ALA A 64 -6.24 9.06 8.67
C ALA A 64 -5.90 9.60 10.05
N ARG A 65 -4.75 9.16 10.59
CA ARG A 65 -4.18 9.68 11.84
C ARG A 65 -2.93 10.49 11.52
N ALA A 66 -2.99 11.79 11.76
CA ALA A 66 -1.82 12.65 11.72
C ALA A 66 -0.89 12.32 12.91
N VAL A 67 0.39 12.15 12.64
CA VAL A 67 1.43 11.86 13.65
C VAL A 67 2.58 12.85 13.46
N PRO A 68 3.06 13.53 14.51
CA PRO A 68 4.20 14.43 14.38
C PRO A 68 5.46 13.65 13.99
N LEU A 69 6.37 14.29 13.26
CA LEU A 69 7.61 13.66 12.82
C LEU A 69 8.44 13.08 13.98
N THR A 70 8.37 13.68 15.18
CA THR A 70 9.05 13.20 16.39
C THR A 70 8.62 11.80 16.80
N ASP A 71 7.42 11.38 16.43
CA ASP A 71 6.80 10.13 16.89
C ASP A 71 6.78 9.06 15.79
N VAL A 72 7.40 9.33 14.63
CA VAL A 72 7.39 8.45 13.45
C VAL A 72 7.88 7.04 13.77
N GLU A 73 8.91 6.90 14.61
CA GLU A 73 9.46 5.58 14.96
C GLU A 73 8.45 4.76 15.77
N ALA A 74 7.76 5.38 16.72
CA ALA A 74 6.74 4.72 17.52
C ALA A 74 5.54 4.32 16.64
N ALA A 75 5.06 5.26 15.81
CA ALA A 75 3.94 5.03 14.92
C ALA A 75 4.22 3.97 13.85
N TRP A 76 5.46 3.88 13.33
CA TRP A 76 5.85 2.87 12.35
C TRP A 76 5.89 1.44 12.93
N ASN A 77 6.20 1.31 14.22
CA ASN A 77 6.28 0.01 14.89
C ASN A 77 4.92 -0.46 15.44
N ASP A 78 3.94 0.42 15.51
CA ASP A 78 2.56 0.07 15.87
C ASP A 78 1.85 -0.61 14.70
N THR A 79 1.98 -1.93 14.59
CA THR A 79 1.28 -2.73 13.58
C THR A 79 -0.16 -3.07 13.95
N SER A 80 -0.67 -2.52 15.06
CA SER A 80 -2.05 -2.72 15.51
C SER A 80 -2.99 -1.59 15.06
N ALA A 81 -2.45 -0.51 14.50
CA ALA A 81 -3.23 0.60 14.01
C ALA A 81 -3.94 0.25 12.68
N ASP A 82 -5.25 0.38 12.67
CA ASP A 82 -6.08 0.23 11.46
C ASP A 82 -6.18 1.54 10.66
N GLN A 83 -5.72 2.67 11.22
CA GLN A 83 -5.76 3.99 10.62
C GLN A 83 -4.57 4.23 9.67
N ARG A 84 -4.80 5.02 8.62
CA ARG A 84 -3.73 5.48 7.74
C ARG A 84 -2.88 6.54 8.44
N ILE A 85 -1.64 6.21 8.79
CA ILE A 85 -0.71 7.19 9.37
C ILE A 85 -0.31 8.21 8.30
N VAL A 86 -0.39 9.50 8.67
CA VAL A 86 0.11 10.64 7.90
C VAL A 86 1.12 11.38 8.76
N ILE A 87 2.36 11.50 8.31
CA ILE A 87 3.38 12.23 9.05
C ILE A 87 3.21 13.73 8.78
N ALA A 88 2.98 14.48 9.85
CA ALA A 88 2.88 15.92 9.84
C ALA A 88 4.18 16.55 10.38
N PRO A 89 4.54 17.76 9.92
CA PRO A 89 5.70 18.49 10.42
C PRO A 89 5.69 18.70 11.93
#